data_AF-A0A8J7NZA3-F1
#
_entry.id   AF-A0A8J7NZA3-F1
#
_cell.length_a   1.000
_cell.length_b   1.000
_cell.length_c   1.000
_cell.angle_alpha   90.00
_cell.angle_beta   90.00
_cell.angle_gamma   90.00
#
_symmetry.space_group_name_H-M   'P 1'
#
loop_
_entity.id
_entity.type
_entity.pdbx_description
1 polymer ?
#
loop_
_entity_poly.entity_id
_entity_poly.type
_entity_poly.pdbx_seq_one_letter_code
_entity_poly.pdbx_strand_id
1 'polypeptide(L)'
;MEAQQESDLHFKISVDENEPKSGVLAVLEKLRPYWKPEEVKLKANLFYFFQFFTEGITNQLIGCYVDKLMEDVVLVRIHGKMTDLFVDRETEMKRFEVLHAHNCGPQLYCTFENGICYEYVKGTVLGEGLVRQPAIYRLIAMEMAKLHSIPAQNNSPAKPILWKKISEFLNLVKTSEDDSPVYKW
;
A
#
# COMPACT_ATOMS: atom_id res chain seq x y z
N MET A 1 30.72 10.78 -6.94
CA MET A 1 29.82 11.26 -8.00
C MET A 1 29.26 10.03 -8.67
N GLU A 2 28.00 9.72 -8.39
CA GLU A 2 27.11 8.87 -9.20
C GLU A 2 25.73 9.04 -8.58
N ALA A 3 25.09 10.14 -8.98
CA ALA A 3 23.67 10.36 -8.80
C ALA A 3 23.07 10.16 -10.20
N GLN A 4 22.48 8.99 -10.45
CA GLN A 4 21.75 8.70 -11.68
C GLN A 4 21.00 7.37 -11.54
N GLN A 5 19.77 7.41 -11.01
CA GLN A 5 18.65 6.59 -11.49
C GLN A 5 17.32 7.07 -10.87
N GLU A 6 16.92 8.31 -11.15
CA GLU A 6 15.74 8.93 -10.53
C GLU A 6 14.81 9.44 -11.65
N SER A 7 14.13 8.53 -12.37
CA SER A 7 12.96 8.86 -13.24
C SER A 7 12.11 7.69 -13.77
N ASP A 8 12.50 6.41 -13.66
CA ASP A 8 12.03 5.40 -14.65
C ASP A 8 10.93 4.41 -14.23
N LEU A 9 10.32 4.54 -13.04
CA LEU A 9 9.37 3.53 -12.55
C LEU A 9 7.92 3.99 -12.51
N HIS A 10 7.55 5.05 -13.24
CA HIS A 10 6.15 5.44 -13.42
C HIS A 10 5.61 5.03 -14.79
N PHE A 11 4.56 4.22 -14.81
CA PHE A 11 3.89 3.79 -16.03
C PHE A 11 2.62 4.60 -16.27
N LYS A 12 2.52 5.21 -17.46
CA LYS A 12 1.30 5.86 -17.95
C LYS A 12 0.24 4.84 -18.35
N ILE A 13 -0.23 4.05 -17.39
CA ILE A 13 -1.24 3.00 -17.52
C ILE A 13 -2.27 3.26 -16.43
N SER A 14 -3.55 3.27 -16.81
CA SER A 14 -4.67 3.31 -15.87
C SER A 14 -5.36 1.95 -15.89
N VAL A 15 -5.67 1.42 -14.71
CA VAL A 15 -6.31 0.10 -14.55
C VAL A 15 -7.77 0.29 -14.17
N ASP A 16 -8.70 -0.29 -14.93
CA ASP A 16 -10.12 -0.26 -14.57
C ASP A 16 -10.36 -1.15 -13.34
N GLU A 17 -10.94 -0.58 -12.29
CA GLU A 17 -11.28 -1.31 -11.06
C GLU A 17 -12.33 -2.42 -11.30
N ASN A 18 -13.18 -2.30 -12.32
CA ASN A 18 -14.21 -3.29 -12.62
C ASN A 18 -13.66 -4.46 -13.44
N GLU A 19 -12.66 -4.20 -14.27
CA GLU A 19 -11.98 -5.19 -15.10
C GLU A 19 -10.45 -5.04 -15.01
N PRO A 20 -9.85 -5.32 -13.84
CA PRO A 20 -8.45 -4.96 -13.59
C PRO A 20 -7.45 -5.84 -14.34
N LYS A 21 -7.87 -7.00 -14.85
CA LYS A 21 -6.98 -8.01 -15.42
C LYS A 21 -6.13 -7.48 -16.58
N SER A 22 -6.74 -6.80 -17.55
CA SER A 22 -6.04 -6.30 -18.74
C SER A 22 -5.01 -5.23 -18.37
N GLY A 23 -5.40 -4.26 -17.53
CA GLY A 23 -4.51 -3.21 -17.04
C GLY A 23 -3.36 -3.75 -16.18
N VAL A 24 -3.63 -4.70 -15.28
CA VAL A 24 -2.61 -5.35 -14.47
C VAL A 24 -1.60 -6.10 -15.34
N LEU A 25 -2.05 -6.85 -16.35
CA LEU A 25 -1.14 -7.55 -17.26
C LEU A 25 -0.26 -6.57 -18.05
N ALA A 26 -0.80 -5.43 -18.50
CA ALA A 26 -0.01 -4.40 -19.19
C ALA A 26 1.06 -3.77 -18.28
N VAL A 27 0.76 -3.60 -16.99
CA VAL A 27 1.74 -3.16 -15.99
C VAL A 27 2.82 -4.22 -15.78
N LEU A 28 2.42 -5.49 -15.63
CA LEU A 28 3.35 -6.61 -15.40
C LEU A 28 4.23 -6.90 -16.62
N GLU A 29 3.74 -6.71 -17.84
CA GLU A 29 4.53 -6.87 -19.06
C GLU A 29 5.74 -5.91 -19.08
N LYS A 30 5.55 -4.68 -18.57
CA LYS A 30 6.64 -3.72 -18.41
C LYS A 30 7.54 -4.05 -17.22
N LEU A 31 6.95 -4.44 -16.10
CA LEU A 31 7.69 -4.67 -14.85
C LEU A 31 8.47 -5.99 -14.82
N ARG A 32 7.94 -7.01 -15.49
CA ARG A 32 8.46 -8.38 -15.56
C ARG A 32 8.30 -8.90 -17.00
N PRO A 33 9.14 -8.43 -17.96
CA PRO A 33 9.01 -8.81 -19.38
C PRO A 33 9.18 -10.31 -19.66
N TYR A 34 9.78 -11.04 -18.72
CA TYR A 34 9.97 -12.49 -18.82
C TYR A 34 8.74 -13.30 -18.36
N TRP A 35 7.75 -12.67 -17.74
CA TRP A 35 6.49 -13.31 -17.38
C TRP A 35 5.59 -13.39 -18.61
N LYS A 36 5.34 -14.60 -19.10
CA LYS A 36 4.38 -14.81 -20.18
C LYS A 36 2.96 -14.52 -19.68
N PRO A 37 2.18 -13.66 -20.36
CA PRO A 37 0.83 -13.30 -19.90
C PRO A 37 -0.10 -14.47 -19.65
N GLU A 38 0.05 -15.58 -20.38
CA GLU A 38 -0.80 -16.78 -20.22
C GLU A 38 -0.47 -17.59 -18.96
N GLU A 39 0.76 -17.46 -18.45
CA GLU A 39 1.24 -18.18 -17.26
C GLU A 39 1.02 -17.36 -15.97
N VAL A 40 0.73 -16.06 -16.08
CA VAL A 40 0.47 -15.18 -14.94
C VAL A 40 -0.85 -15.54 -14.27
N LYS A 41 -0.76 -15.92 -13.01
CA LYS A 41 -1.90 -16.15 -12.13
C LYS A 41 -2.17 -14.90 -11.32
N LEU A 42 -3.40 -14.43 -11.42
CA LEU A 42 -3.93 -13.32 -10.63
C LEU A 42 -4.75 -13.92 -9.50
N LYS A 43 -4.34 -13.65 -8.26
CA LYS A 43 -5.13 -14.00 -7.08
C LYS A 43 -5.62 -12.71 -6.44
N ALA A 44 -6.84 -12.34 -6.79
CA ALA A 44 -7.63 -11.38 -6.01
C ALA A 44 -7.90 -12.01 -4.64
N ASN A 45 -7.71 -11.26 -3.57
CA ASN A 45 -7.90 -11.72 -2.19
C ASN A 45 -7.04 -12.96 -1.87
N LEU A 46 -5.72 -12.78 -1.78
CA LEU A 46 -4.84 -13.78 -1.17
C LEU A 46 -5.39 -14.07 0.24
N PHE A 47 -6.03 -15.23 0.42
CA PHE A 47 -6.95 -15.62 1.50
C PHE A 47 -6.36 -15.66 2.93
N TYR A 48 -5.21 -15.01 3.16
CA TYR A 48 -4.61 -14.86 4.49
C TYR A 48 -4.22 -13.41 4.83
N PHE A 49 -4.48 -12.44 3.95
CA PHE A 49 -4.05 -11.04 4.16
C PHE A 49 -5.15 -9.98 4.03
N PHE A 50 -6.37 -10.33 3.62
CA PHE A 50 -7.47 -9.34 3.52
C PHE A 50 -8.41 -9.41 4.72
N GLN A 51 -8.23 -8.49 5.67
CA GLN A 51 -9.40 -7.83 6.25
C GLN A 51 -9.92 -6.88 5.18
N PHE A 52 -11.12 -7.16 4.68
CA PHE A 52 -11.89 -6.19 3.93
C PHE A 52 -12.10 -4.96 4.83
N PHE A 53 -11.48 -3.82 4.49
CA PHE A 53 -12.04 -2.53 4.88
C PHE A 53 -13.21 -2.24 3.93
N THR A 54 -14.30 -2.99 4.09
CA THR A 54 -15.57 -2.71 3.44
C THR A 54 -16.25 -1.63 4.23
N GLU A 55 -16.01 -0.37 3.85
CA GLU A 55 -16.92 0.77 3.97
C GLU A 55 -16.24 2.01 3.35
N GLY A 56 -16.50 2.26 2.06
CA GLY A 56 -16.36 3.60 1.44
C GLY A 56 -15.08 3.98 0.67
N ILE A 57 -13.96 3.24 0.78
CA ILE A 57 -12.67 3.62 0.15
C ILE A 57 -11.96 2.37 -0.40
N THR A 58 -12.47 1.82 -1.50
CA THR A 58 -12.08 0.48 -1.98
C THR A 58 -10.71 0.48 -2.69
N ASN A 59 -9.62 0.33 -1.94
CA ASN A 59 -8.34 -0.06 -2.52
C ASN A 59 -8.38 -1.55 -2.89
N GLN A 60 -8.20 -1.90 -4.17
CA GLN A 60 -8.07 -3.29 -4.59
C GLN A 60 -6.61 -3.73 -4.52
N LEU A 61 -6.33 -4.92 -3.98
CA LEU A 61 -4.99 -5.50 -3.97
C LEU A 61 -5.00 -6.87 -4.65
N ILE A 62 -4.12 -7.04 -5.64
CA ILE A 62 -4.05 -8.25 -6.46
C ILE A 62 -2.63 -8.82 -6.34
N GLY A 63 -2.52 -10.09 -5.94
CA GLY A 63 -1.26 -10.82 -5.98
C GLY A 63 -1.05 -11.48 -7.33
N CYS A 64 0.07 -11.18 -7.97
CA CYS A 64 0.42 -11.66 -9.32
C CYS A 64 1.68 -12.54 -9.25
N TYR A 65 1.64 -13.72 -9.85
CA TYR A 65 2.76 -14.67 -9.83
C TYR A 65 2.64 -15.69 -10.96
N VAL A 66 3.75 -16.28 -11.39
CA VAL A 66 3.78 -17.32 -12.45
C VAL A 66 3.90 -18.72 -11.82
N ASP A 67 4.89 -18.89 -10.94
CA ASP A 67 5.26 -20.19 -10.39
C ASP A 67 4.31 -20.67 -9.26
N LYS A 68 4.10 -21.98 -9.17
CA LYS A 68 3.35 -22.63 -8.09
C LYS A 68 3.95 -22.38 -6.71
N LEU A 69 5.27 -22.17 -6.63
CA LEU A 69 5.98 -21.93 -5.36
C LEU A 69 5.86 -20.49 -4.86
N MET A 70 5.25 -19.57 -5.63
CA MET A 70 5.08 -18.16 -5.25
C MET A 70 6.42 -17.53 -4.80
N GLU A 71 7.50 -17.81 -5.53
CA GLU A 71 8.83 -17.27 -5.24
C GLU A 71 8.97 -15.81 -5.67
N ASP A 72 8.43 -15.48 -6.84
CA ASP A 72 8.37 -14.11 -7.38
C ASP A 72 6.89 -13.70 -7.44
N VAL A 73 6.46 -12.89 -6.47
CA VAL A 73 5.09 -12.39 -6.34
C VAL A 73 5.11 -10.86 -6.33
N VAL A 74 4.31 -10.26 -7.20
CA VAL A 74 4.10 -8.82 -7.26
C VAL A 74 2.73 -8.50 -6.69
N LEU A 75 2.67 -7.59 -5.72
CA LEU A 75 1.43 -7.01 -5.25
C LEU A 75 1.09 -5.79 -6.07
N VAL A 76 -0.12 -5.76 -6.63
CA VAL A 76 -0.64 -4.64 -7.41
C VAL A 76 -1.79 -4.01 -6.64
N ARG A 77 -1.60 -2.78 -6.16
CA ARG A 77 -2.62 -2.01 -5.45
C ARG A 77 -3.20 -0.97 -6.38
N ILE A 78 -4.51 -1.05 -6.58
CA ILE A 78 -5.30 -0.09 -7.35
C ILE A 78 -6.01 0.83 -6.36
N HIS A 79 -5.82 2.13 -6.52
CA HIS A 79 -6.43 3.16 -5.67
C HIS A 79 -7.86 3.43 -6.14
N GLY A 80 -8.82 3.31 -5.22
CA GLY A 80 -10.22 3.56 -5.51
C GLY A 80 -10.55 5.05 -5.62
N LYS A 81 -11.63 5.37 -6.34
CA LYS A 81 -12.16 6.75 -6.40
C LYS A 81 -12.43 7.27 -4.98
N MET A 82 -11.88 8.45 -4.65
CA MET A 82 -11.90 9.18 -3.36
C MET A 82 -10.64 9.11 -2.47
N THR A 83 -9.61 8.30 -2.77
CA THR A 83 -8.34 8.36 -2.01
C THR A 83 -7.51 9.62 -2.28
N ASP A 84 -7.74 10.26 -3.43
CA ASP A 84 -7.00 11.45 -3.88
C ASP A 84 -7.26 12.70 -3.02
N LEU A 85 -8.32 12.71 -2.21
CA LEU A 85 -8.61 13.82 -1.29
C LEU A 85 -7.68 13.86 -0.07
N PHE A 86 -6.96 12.78 0.23
CA PHE A 86 -6.26 12.64 1.53
C PHE A 86 -4.81 12.16 1.46
N VAL A 87 -4.35 11.60 0.33
CA VAL A 87 -3.00 11.02 0.21
C VAL A 87 -2.21 11.69 -0.91
N ASP A 88 -1.19 12.46 -0.53
CA ASP A 88 -0.17 12.93 -1.45
C ASP A 88 0.68 11.73 -1.94
N ARG A 89 0.52 11.39 -3.22
CA ARG A 89 1.17 10.24 -3.88
C ARG A 89 2.70 10.35 -3.85
N GLU A 90 3.25 11.56 -3.96
CA GLU A 90 4.71 11.75 -3.85
C GLU A 90 5.21 11.44 -2.45
N THR A 91 4.47 11.90 -1.44
CA THR A 91 4.79 11.60 -0.04
C THR A 91 4.63 10.10 0.26
N GLU A 92 3.66 9.40 -0.33
CA GLU A 92 3.52 7.94 -0.20
C GLU A 92 4.70 7.20 -0.83
N MET A 93 5.11 7.55 -2.05
CA MET A 93 6.28 6.94 -2.72
C MET A 93 7.56 7.12 -1.91
N LYS A 94 7.85 8.35 -1.46
CA LYS A 94 9.02 8.65 -0.62
C LYS A 94 9.03 7.84 0.68
N ARG A 95 7.86 7.54 1.25
CA ARG A 95 7.77 6.68 2.45
C ARG A 95 8.16 5.24 2.14
N PHE A 96 7.69 4.68 1.03
CA PHE A 96 8.09 3.33 0.63
C PHE A 96 9.61 3.22 0.46
N GLU A 97 10.21 4.18 -0.24
CA GLU A 97 11.66 4.20 -0.48
C GLU A 97 12.46 4.28 0.83
N VAL A 98 12.09 5.20 1.73
CA VAL A 98 12.77 5.35 3.02
C VAL A 98 12.61 4.11 3.90
N LEU A 99 11.40 3.53 3.97
CA LEU A 99 11.16 2.34 4.78
C LEU A 99 11.92 1.13 4.22
N HIS A 100 11.91 0.95 2.90
CA HIS A 100 12.65 -0.13 2.25
C HIS A 100 14.16 0.00 2.47
N ALA A 101 14.72 1.20 2.34
CA ALA A 101 16.14 1.46 2.59
C ALA A 101 16.58 1.11 4.02
N HIS A 102 15.66 1.10 4.98
CA HIS A 102 15.90 0.72 6.37
C HIS A 102 15.45 -0.72 6.70
N ASN A 103 15.06 -1.52 5.71
CA ASN A 103 14.50 -2.87 5.90
C ASN A 103 13.27 -2.87 6.84
N CYS A 104 12.43 -1.84 6.74
CA CYS A 104 11.20 -1.66 7.52
C CYS A 104 9.94 -1.63 6.65
N GLY A 105 10.08 -1.82 5.34
CA GLY A 105 8.97 -1.84 4.39
C GLY A 105 9.31 -2.62 3.13
N PRO A 106 8.29 -3.02 2.36
CA PRO A 106 8.46 -3.73 1.11
C PRO A 106 9.11 -2.84 0.04
N GLN A 107 9.80 -3.46 -0.91
CA GLN A 107 10.32 -2.75 -2.08
C GLN A 107 9.18 -2.23 -2.97
N LEU A 108 9.18 -0.94 -3.29
CA LEU A 108 8.35 -0.40 -4.36
C LEU A 108 8.97 -0.76 -5.71
N TYR A 109 8.18 -1.41 -6.58
CA TYR A 109 8.63 -1.81 -7.90
C TYR A 109 8.31 -0.77 -8.97
N CYS A 110 7.08 -0.25 -8.98
CA CYS A 110 6.67 0.80 -9.90
C CYS A 110 5.38 1.48 -9.42
N THR A 111 5.06 2.61 -10.04
CA THR A 111 3.76 3.29 -9.90
C THR A 111 3.08 3.39 -11.25
N PHE A 112 1.76 3.55 -11.23
CA PHE A 112 0.95 3.79 -12.42
C PHE A 112 -0.16 4.80 -12.10
N GLU A 113 -0.93 5.22 -13.11
CA GLU A 113 -1.82 6.41 -13.01
C GLU A 113 -2.78 6.36 -11.81
N ASN A 114 -3.24 5.17 -11.44
CA ASN A 114 -4.16 4.95 -10.33
C ASN A 114 -3.70 3.83 -9.39
N GLY A 115 -2.38 3.65 -9.17
CA GLY A 115 -1.91 2.65 -8.23
C GLY A 115 -0.41 2.42 -8.18
N ILE A 116 -0.01 1.37 -7.47
CA ILE A 116 1.39 0.99 -7.22
C ILE A 116 1.59 -0.53 -7.29
N CYS A 117 2.82 -0.94 -7.62
CA CYS A 117 3.27 -2.32 -7.53
C CYS A 117 4.43 -2.43 -6.54
N TYR A 118 4.38 -3.40 -5.63
CA TYR A 118 5.40 -3.57 -4.60
C TYR A 118 5.58 -5.05 -4.22
N GLU A 119 6.64 -5.31 -3.46
CA GLU A 119 7.05 -6.62 -3.00
C GLU A 119 5.99 -7.31 -2.13
N TYR A 120 5.82 -8.61 -2.35
CA TYR A 120 5.10 -9.49 -1.44
C TYR A 120 6.03 -10.00 -0.32
N VAL A 121 5.77 -9.57 0.92
CA VAL A 121 6.49 -10.09 2.10
C VAL A 121 5.85 -11.40 2.55
N LYS A 122 6.60 -12.49 2.45
CA LYS A 122 6.16 -13.81 2.91
C LYS A 122 6.03 -13.83 4.43
N GLY A 123 4.88 -14.25 4.93
CA GLY A 123 4.64 -14.36 6.36
C GLY A 123 3.21 -14.70 6.71
N THR A 124 2.93 -14.71 8.00
CA THR A 124 1.57 -14.89 8.55
C THR A 124 1.22 -13.68 9.39
N VAL A 125 0.01 -13.16 9.21
CA VAL A 125 -0.48 -12.03 10.01
C VAL A 125 -0.60 -12.45 11.47
N LEU A 126 -0.10 -11.62 12.37
CA LEU A 126 -0.21 -11.87 13.81
C LEU A 126 -1.66 -11.68 14.27
N GLY A 127 -2.21 -12.70 14.92
CA GLY A 127 -3.51 -12.62 15.59
C GLY A 127 -3.41 -12.08 17.02
N GLU A 128 -4.57 -11.74 17.59
CA GLU A 128 -4.70 -11.17 18.94
C GLU A 128 -4.05 -12.03 20.04
N GLY A 129 -4.15 -13.35 19.93
CA GLY A 129 -3.51 -14.28 20.87
C GLY A 129 -1.97 -14.28 20.76
N LEU A 130 -1.44 -14.16 19.55
CA LEU A 130 0.01 -14.17 19.30
C LEU A 130 0.68 -12.90 19.81
N VAL A 131 0.07 -11.73 19.58
CA VAL A 131 0.66 -10.44 19.99
C VAL A 131 0.81 -10.31 21.50
N ARG A 132 0.10 -11.11 22.31
CA ARG A 132 0.24 -11.13 23.78
C ARG A 132 1.37 -12.02 24.28
N GLN A 133 1.92 -12.88 23.43
CA GLN A 133 2.97 -13.80 23.84
C GLN A 133 4.28 -13.06 24.10
N PRO A 134 4.97 -13.31 25.23
CA PRO A 134 6.23 -12.64 25.55
C PRO A 134 7.31 -12.75 24.49
N ALA A 135 7.39 -13.89 23.80
CA ALA A 135 8.34 -14.06 22.70
C ALA A 135 8.02 -13.15 21.50
N ILE A 136 6.75 -12.82 21.27
CA ILE A 136 6.30 -12.08 20.09
C ILE A 136 6.28 -10.57 20.35
N TYR A 137 5.69 -10.09 21.45
CA TYR A 137 5.63 -8.62 21.67
C TYR A 137 7.02 -8.00 21.83
N ARG A 138 8.02 -8.76 22.29
CA ARG A 138 9.41 -8.30 22.35
C ARG A 138 9.98 -8.05 20.96
N LEU A 139 9.67 -8.92 20.00
CA LEU A 139 10.05 -8.74 18.60
C LEU A 139 9.33 -7.55 17.98
N ILE A 140 8.02 -7.38 18.26
CA ILE A 140 7.26 -6.21 17.82
C ILE A 140 7.91 -4.92 18.36
N ALA A 141 8.25 -4.88 19.64
CA ALA A 141 8.89 -3.71 20.25
C ALA A 141 10.26 -3.39 19.62
N MET A 142 11.03 -4.42 19.24
CA MET A 142 12.30 -4.26 18.54
C MET A 142 12.13 -3.66 17.14
N GLU A 143 11.17 -4.17 16.36
CA GLU A 143 10.87 -3.62 15.02
C GLU A 143 10.28 -2.20 15.11
N MET A 144 9.46 -1.92 16.11
CA MET A 144 8.97 -0.55 16.36
C MET A 144 10.11 0.40 16.74
N ALA A 145 11.08 -0.04 17.55
CA ALA A 145 12.26 0.76 17.89
C ALA A 145 13.11 1.05 16.64
N LYS A 146 13.28 0.06 15.76
CA LYS A 146 13.96 0.21 14.47
C LYS A 146 13.23 1.23 13.60
N LEU A 147 11.91 1.15 13.48
CA LEU A 147 11.11 2.13 12.74
C LEU A 147 11.26 3.55 13.31
N HIS A 148 11.22 3.71 14.64
CA HIS A 148 11.40 5.00 15.31
C HIS A 148 12.82 5.57 15.17
N SER A 149 13.82 4.73 14.89
CA SER A 149 15.19 5.18 14.69
C SER A 149 15.46 5.78 13.30
N ILE A 150 14.52 5.65 12.36
CA ILE A 150 14.64 6.24 11.02
C ILE A 150 14.63 7.78 11.14
N PRO A 151 15.68 8.46 10.65
CA PRO A 151 15.75 9.92 10.73
C PRO A 151 14.61 10.60 9.98
N ALA A 152 14.10 11.70 10.52
CA ALA A 152 13.18 12.55 9.79
C ALA A 152 13.88 13.14 8.55
N GLN A 153 13.16 13.20 7.43
CA GLN A 153 13.69 13.80 6.20
C GLN A 153 14.17 15.24 6.48
N ASN A 154 15.34 15.57 5.93
CA ASN A 154 16.00 16.87 6.03
C ASN A 154 16.45 17.31 7.43
N ASN A 155 16.69 16.38 8.36
CA ASN A 155 17.13 16.67 9.74
C ASN A 155 16.23 17.67 10.49
N SER A 156 14.98 17.83 10.03
CA SER A 156 14.00 18.70 10.68
C SER A 156 13.37 17.94 11.85
N PRO A 157 13.08 18.60 12.98
CA PRO A 157 12.41 17.93 14.09
C PRO A 157 11.05 17.41 13.60
N ALA A 158 10.85 16.09 13.76
CA ALA A 158 9.61 15.44 13.37
C ALA A 158 8.43 16.12 14.09
N LYS A 159 7.51 16.72 13.32
CA LYS A 159 6.31 17.34 13.89
C LYS A 159 5.29 16.25 14.22
N PRO A 160 4.73 16.22 15.44
CA PRO A 160 3.69 15.26 15.78
C PRO A 160 2.46 15.50 14.92
N ILE A 161 1.94 14.44 14.30
CA ILE A 161 0.78 14.52 13.40
C ILE A 161 -0.56 14.29 14.12
N LEU A 162 -0.53 13.81 15.37
CA LEU A 162 -1.71 13.38 16.12
C LEU A 162 -2.82 14.44 16.17
N TRP A 163 -2.50 15.63 16.67
CA TRP A 163 -3.49 16.71 16.83
C TRP A 163 -4.05 17.17 15.49
N LYS A 164 -3.19 17.32 14.48
CA LYS A 164 -3.60 17.67 13.11
C LYS A 164 -4.60 16.64 12.57
N LYS A 165 -4.30 15.34 12.71
CA LYS A 165 -5.16 14.25 12.21
C LYS A 165 -6.49 14.17 12.96
N ILE A 166 -6.47 14.33 14.29
CA ILE A 166 -7.70 14.40 15.09
C ILE A 166 -8.59 15.55 14.61
N SER A 167 -8.04 16.75 14.41
CA SER A 167 -8.80 17.90 13.92
C SER A 167 -9.36 17.68 12.51
N GLU A 168 -8.56 17.10 11.60
CA GLU A 168 -9.02 16.71 10.25
C GLU A 168 -10.22 15.76 10.33
N PHE A 169 -10.13 14.68 11.12
CA PHE A 169 -11.22 13.71 11.27
C PHE A 169 -12.47 14.33 11.92
N LEU A 170 -12.33 15.16 12.95
CA LEU A 170 -13.46 15.85 13.58
C LEU A 170 -14.17 16.81 12.61
N ASN A 171 -13.43 17.45 11.70
CA ASN A 171 -14.03 18.32 10.69
C ASN A 171 -14.82 17.52 9.64
N LEU A 172 -14.32 16.33 9.25
CA LEU A 172 -15.04 15.46 8.32
C LEU A 172 -16.40 15.00 8.88
N VAL A 173 -16.45 14.66 10.17
CA VAL A 173 -17.71 14.29 10.84
C VAL A 173 -18.73 15.44 10.78
N LYS A 174 -18.29 16.68 11.04
CA LYS A 174 -19.17 17.86 10.98
C LYS A 174 -19.71 18.11 9.56
N THR A 175 -18.93 17.83 8.53
CA THR A 175 -19.36 18.00 7.14
C THR A 175 -20.27 16.88 6.64
N SER A 176 -20.31 15.71 7.30
CA SER A 176 -21.18 14.59 6.93
C SER A 176 -22.60 14.67 7.50
N GLU A 177 -22.88 15.59 8.42
CA GLU A 177 -24.20 15.76 9.05
C GLU A 177 -25.20 16.56 8.18
N ASP A 178 -24.79 17.09 7.01
CA ASP A 178 -25.65 17.91 6.12
C ASP A 178 -26.37 17.09 5.02
N ASP A 179 -26.15 15.77 4.95
CA ASP A 179 -26.73 14.86 3.93
C ASP A 179 -27.67 13.80 4.54
N SER A 180 -28.61 14.21 5.41
CA SER A 180 -29.73 13.35 5.82
C SER A 180 -31.02 13.74 5.10
N PRO A 181 -31.70 12.82 4.37
CA PRO A 181 -33.05 13.09 3.89
C PRO A 181 -33.97 13.21 5.11
N VAL A 182 -34.71 14.32 5.17
CA VAL A 182 -35.74 14.57 6.18
C VAL A 182 -36.78 13.45 6.10
N TYR A 183 -36.69 12.44 6.96
CA TYR A 183 -37.79 11.51 7.18
C TYR A 183 -38.91 12.29 7.89
N LYS A 184 -39.94 12.67 7.12
CA LYS A 184 -41.22 13.10 7.66
C LYS A 184 -42.03 11.86 8.05
N TRP A 185 -42.45 11.84 9.32
CA TRP A 185 -43.33 10.84 9.93
C TRP A 185 -44.68 10.74 9.22
#